data_AF-A0A1M4TVM4-F1
#
_entry.id   AF-A0A1M4TVM4-F1
#
_cell.length_a   1.000
_cell.length_b   1.000
_cell.length_c   1.000
_cell.angle_alpha   90.00
_cell.angle_beta   90.00
_cell.angle_gamma   90.00
#
_symmetry.space_group_name_H-M   'P 1'
#
loop_
_entity.id
_entity.type
_entity.pdbx_description
1 polymer ?
#
loop_
_entity_poly.entity_id
_entity_poly.type
_entity_poly.pdbx_seq_one_letter_code
_entity_poly.pdbx_strand_id
1 'polypeptide(L)'
;MSEPEPVLHAERGTSWWPVLWGPVIALAAAGVEALLGGAAHWGVWSAVAAGWVVAAVVWAQARQRACSVSLTPSVLRQGREELPVDRIAEVDDVGVPVGARVLGGGWTPPKGTTAVPLRLVDGSVVLAWSHDPAALRAAVARLLRPA
;
A
#
# COMPACT_ATOMS: atom_id res chain seq x y z
N MET A 1 -2.07 -26.59 -10.67
CA MET A 1 -2.96 -25.74 -9.87
C MET A 1 -2.32 -25.65 -8.50
N SER A 2 -1.41 -24.69 -8.32
CA SER A 2 -0.65 -24.56 -7.06
C SER A 2 -1.60 -24.18 -5.95
N GLU A 3 -1.60 -24.94 -4.86
CA GLU A 3 -2.35 -24.58 -3.65
C GLU A 3 -1.95 -23.16 -3.19
N PRO A 4 -2.91 -22.34 -2.72
CA PRO A 4 -2.62 -21.00 -2.27
C PRO A 4 -1.68 -21.06 -1.06
N GLU A 5 -0.43 -20.69 -1.28
CA GLU A 5 0.60 -20.65 -0.25
C GLU A 5 0.14 -19.75 0.91
N PRO A 6 0.37 -20.15 2.19
CA PRO A 6 -0.07 -19.36 3.33
C PRO A 6 0.55 -17.96 3.31
N VAL A 7 -0.28 -16.92 3.33
CA VAL A 7 0.19 -15.53 3.37
C VAL A 7 0.71 -15.23 4.78
N LEU A 8 2.02 -15.01 4.91
CA LEU A 8 2.71 -14.80 6.18
C LEU A 8 2.62 -13.35 6.66
N HIS A 9 2.56 -12.41 5.73
CA HIS A 9 2.37 -10.99 6.02
C HIS A 9 1.61 -10.33 4.87
N ALA A 10 0.60 -9.51 5.17
CA ALA A 10 -0.11 -8.74 4.16
C ALA A 10 -0.55 -7.39 4.70
N GLU A 11 -0.20 -6.34 3.96
CA GLU A 11 -0.61 -4.96 4.26
C GLU A 11 -1.43 -4.41 3.10
N ARG A 12 -2.63 -3.92 3.43
CA ARG A 12 -3.47 -3.18 2.48
C ARG A 12 -2.92 -1.77 2.33
N GLY A 13 -2.58 -1.37 1.10
CA GLY A 13 -1.88 -0.12 0.85
C GLY A 13 -2.64 1.17 1.21
N THR A 14 -3.97 1.19 1.19
CA THR A 14 -4.76 2.37 1.59
C THR A 14 -6.19 2.02 1.96
N SER A 15 -6.72 2.72 2.95
CA SER A 15 -8.12 2.64 3.35
C SER A 15 -9.04 3.29 2.32
N TRP A 16 -10.25 2.74 2.17
CA TRP A 16 -11.32 3.30 1.33
C TRP A 16 -12.01 4.52 1.95
N TRP A 17 -11.65 4.90 3.18
CA TRP A 17 -12.27 5.99 3.94
C TRP A 17 -12.42 7.32 3.18
N PRO A 18 -11.42 7.81 2.41
CA PRO A 18 -11.55 9.08 1.69
C PRO A 18 -12.62 9.11 0.61
N VAL A 19 -13.07 7.94 0.13
CA VAL A 19 -14.16 7.85 -0.86
C VAL A 19 -15.47 8.36 -0.27
N LEU A 20 -15.69 8.16 1.04
CA LEU A 20 -16.92 8.55 1.71
C LEU A 20 -17.01 10.07 1.98
N TRP A 21 -15.90 10.80 1.90
CA TRP A 21 -15.89 12.24 2.19
C TRP A 21 -16.79 13.03 1.24
N GLY A 22 -16.72 12.76 -0.08
CA GLY A 22 -17.55 13.43 -1.08
C GLY A 22 -19.05 13.31 -0.80
N PRO A 23 -19.59 12.08 -0.68
CA PRO A 23 -20.99 11.85 -0.35
C PRO A 23 -21.42 12.49 0.98
N VAL A 24 -20.61 12.36 2.03
CA VAL A 24 -20.95 12.91 3.35
C VAL A 24 -20.99 14.44 3.32
N ILE A 25 -20.00 15.07 2.69
CA ILE A 25 -19.94 16.54 2.55
C ILE A 25 -21.11 17.05 1.69
N ALA A 26 -21.43 16.37 0.58
CA ALA A 26 -22.53 16.76 -0.29
C ALA A 26 -23.89 16.63 0.41
N LEU A 27 -24.11 15.56 1.18
CA LEU A 27 -25.32 15.39 1.99
C LEU A 27 -25.43 16.47 3.07
N ALA A 28 -24.32 16.80 3.74
CA ALA A 28 -24.30 17.87 4.73
C ALA A 28 -24.63 19.23 4.10
N ALA A 29 -24.06 19.55 2.93
CA ALA A 29 -24.31 20.80 2.24
C ALA A 29 -25.75 20.93 1.75
N ALA A 30 -26.31 19.87 1.15
CA ALA A 30 -27.72 19.84 0.74
C ALA A 30 -28.67 19.97 1.95
N GLY A 31 -28.33 19.35 3.08
CA GLY A 31 -29.08 19.49 4.33
C GLY A 31 -29.05 20.92 4.87
N VAL A 32 -27.90 21.59 4.82
CA VAL A 32 -27.77 22.99 5.22
C VAL A 32 -28.61 23.90 4.31
N GLU A 33 -28.57 23.72 2.98
CA GLU A 33 -29.41 24.51 2.06
C GLU A 33 -30.92 24.35 2.33
N ALA A 34 -31.36 23.11 2.60
CA ALA A 34 -32.75 22.84 2.95
C ALA A 34 -33.17 23.53 4.26
N LEU A 35 -32.28 23.57 5.26
CA LEU A 35 -32.54 24.22 6.54
C LEU A 35 -32.58 25.76 6.43
N LEU A 36 -31.79 26.35 5.54
CA LEU A 36 -31.80 27.80 5.28
C LEU A 36 -32.98 28.26 4.40
N GLY A 37 -33.89 27.36 4.00
CA GLY A 37 -35.08 27.70 3.21
C GLY A 37 -34.80 27.95 1.73
N GLY A 38 -33.60 27.61 1.24
CA GLY A 38 -33.27 27.63 -0.18
C GLY A 38 -33.81 26.41 -0.92
N ALA A 39 -33.98 26.52 -2.24
CA ALA A 39 -34.15 25.34 -3.08
C ALA A 39 -32.85 24.54 -3.01
N ALA A 40 -32.86 23.41 -2.29
CA ALA A 40 -31.68 22.55 -2.17
C ALA A 40 -31.24 22.11 -3.58
N HIS A 41 -30.03 22.48 -3.98
CA HIS A 41 -29.46 22.20 -5.30
C HIS A 41 -28.98 20.74 -5.38
N TRP A 42 -29.88 19.80 -5.13
CA TRP A 42 -29.59 18.36 -5.07
C TRP A 42 -28.83 17.86 -6.30
N GLY A 43 -29.16 18.37 -7.49
CA GLY A 43 -28.46 18.01 -8.73
C GLY A 43 -26.98 18.40 -8.71
N VAL A 44 -26.65 19.60 -8.24
CA VAL A 44 -25.27 20.09 -8.14
C VAL A 44 -24.49 19.29 -7.10
N TRP A 45 -25.06 19.12 -5.90
CA TRP A 45 -24.41 18.37 -4.82
C TRP A 45 -24.21 16.89 -5.18
N SER A 46 -25.17 16.28 -5.88
CA SER A 46 -25.04 14.91 -6.37
C SER A 46 -23.93 14.78 -7.43
N ALA A 47 -23.83 15.74 -8.36
CA ALA A 47 -22.77 15.75 -9.36
C ALA A 47 -21.38 15.93 -8.73
N VAL A 48 -21.24 16.82 -7.75
CA VAL A 48 -19.99 17.02 -7.01
C VAL A 48 -19.61 15.76 -6.23
N ALA A 49 -20.57 15.15 -5.52
CA ALA A 49 -20.35 13.88 -4.81
C ALA A 49 -19.88 12.78 -5.75
N ALA A 50 -20.56 12.61 -6.90
CA ALA A 50 -20.21 11.61 -7.90
C ALA A 50 -18.80 11.84 -8.47
N GLY A 51 -18.46 13.08 -8.81
CA GLY A 51 -17.12 13.44 -9.29
C GLY A 51 -16.04 13.12 -8.26
N TRP A 52 -16.28 13.45 -6.99
CA TRP A 52 -15.36 13.11 -5.89
C TRP A 52 -15.20 11.59 -5.74
N VAL A 53 -16.31 10.84 -5.70
CA VAL A 53 -16.28 9.38 -5.55
C VAL A 53 -15.46 8.76 -6.66
N VAL A 54 -15.68 9.14 -7.92
CA VAL A 54 -14.93 8.60 -9.07
C VAL A 54 -13.43 8.87 -8.90
N ALA A 55 -13.05 10.12 -8.61
CA ALA A 55 -11.65 10.48 -8.42
C ALA A 55 -11.00 9.73 -7.25
N ALA A 56 -11.70 9.66 -6.11
CA ALA A 56 -11.22 9.00 -4.91
C ALA A 56 -11.11 7.48 -5.08
N VAL A 57 -12.04 6.84 -5.81
CA VAL A 57 -12.00 5.41 -6.14
C VAL A 57 -10.78 5.11 -7.04
N VAL A 58 -10.57 5.90 -8.09
CA VAL A 58 -9.42 5.74 -9.00
C VAL A 58 -8.11 5.90 -8.23
N TRP A 59 -8.01 6.93 -7.38
CA TRP A 59 -6.85 7.15 -6.54
C TRP A 59 -6.62 6.01 -5.53
N ALA A 60 -7.66 5.56 -4.83
CA ALA A 60 -7.57 4.48 -3.84
C ALA A 60 -7.15 3.17 -4.49
N GLN A 61 -7.69 2.84 -5.66
CA GLN A 61 -7.29 1.68 -6.46
C GLN A 61 -5.83 1.75 -6.88
N ALA A 62 -5.39 2.89 -7.42
CA ALA A 62 -4.00 3.10 -7.80
C ALA A 62 -3.06 2.91 -6.59
N ARG A 63 -3.42 3.48 -5.43
CA ARG A 63 -2.63 3.38 -4.21
C ARG A 63 -2.64 1.97 -3.62
N GLN A 64 -3.77 1.26 -3.65
CA GLN A 64 -3.84 -0.13 -3.21
C GLN A 64 -2.98 -1.04 -4.08
N ARG A 65 -2.96 -0.84 -5.40
CA ARG A 65 -2.11 -1.62 -6.31
C ARG A 65 -0.63 -1.28 -6.13
N ALA A 66 -0.29 0.00 -6.03
CA ALA A 66 1.10 0.44 -5.94
C ALA A 66 1.70 0.27 -4.53
N CYS A 67 0.90 0.34 -3.47
CA CYS A 67 1.34 0.31 -2.08
C CYS A 67 0.92 -0.97 -1.33
N SER A 68 0.64 -2.07 -2.04
CA SER A 68 0.38 -3.37 -1.38
C SER A 68 1.68 -4.10 -1.04
N VAL A 69 1.73 -4.75 0.12
CA VAL A 69 2.82 -5.65 0.50
C VAL A 69 2.20 -7.00 0.82
N SER A 70 2.73 -8.07 0.24
CA SER A 70 2.37 -9.42 0.64
C SER A 70 3.59 -10.33 0.59
N LEU A 71 3.83 -11.04 1.68
CA LEU A 71 4.88 -12.04 1.81
C LEU A 71 4.23 -13.43 1.87
N THR A 72 4.59 -14.28 0.92
CA THR A 72 4.39 -15.73 0.97
C THR A 72 5.72 -16.41 1.26
N PRO A 73 5.74 -17.72 1.56
CA PRO A 73 6.99 -18.45 1.79
C PRO A 73 7.94 -18.41 0.58
N SER A 74 7.40 -18.31 -0.64
CA SER A 74 8.20 -18.25 -1.87
C SER A 74 8.47 -16.84 -2.41
N VAL A 75 7.58 -15.87 -2.18
CA VAL A 75 7.65 -14.55 -2.85
C VAL A 75 7.30 -13.40 -1.90
N LEU A 76 8.15 -12.36 -1.91
CA LEU A 76 7.83 -11.03 -1.40
C LEU A 76 7.32 -10.14 -2.54
N ARG A 77 6.03 -9.83 -2.53
CA ARG A 77 5.41 -8.89 -3.47
C ARG A 77 5.28 -7.50 -2.85
N GLN A 78 5.78 -6.49 -3.55
CA GLN A 78 5.70 -5.08 -3.17
C GLN A 78 5.22 -4.24 -4.34
N GLY A 79 4.01 -3.72 -4.19
CA GLY A 79 3.30 -3.02 -5.25
C GLY A 79 3.09 -3.94 -6.46
N ARG A 80 3.82 -3.68 -7.54
CA ARG A 80 3.79 -4.45 -8.79
C ARG A 80 5.02 -5.33 -8.99
N GLU A 81 5.96 -5.31 -8.06
CA GLU A 81 7.20 -6.06 -8.15
C GLU A 81 7.14 -7.30 -7.26
N GLU A 82 7.63 -8.42 -7.77
CA GLU A 82 7.73 -9.68 -7.05
C GLU A 82 9.21 -10.04 -6.91
N LEU A 83 9.64 -10.25 -5.66
CA LEU A 83 10.98 -10.66 -5.30
C LEU A 83 10.92 -12.08 -4.70
N PRO A 84 11.50 -13.08 -5.35
CA PRO A 84 11.60 -14.43 -4.79
C PRO A 84 12.37 -14.44 -3.46
N VAL A 85 11.86 -15.16 -2.45
CA VAL A 85 12.44 -15.24 -1.10
C VAL A 85 13.79 -15.95 -1.11
N ASP A 86 13.98 -16.93 -1.99
CA ASP A 86 15.25 -17.63 -2.21
C ASP A 86 16.38 -16.71 -2.68
N ARG A 87 16.04 -15.54 -3.25
CA ARG A 87 17.02 -14.50 -3.60
C ARG A 87 17.38 -13.59 -2.45
N ILE A 88 16.70 -13.65 -1.32
CA ILE A 88 17.00 -12.83 -0.15
C ILE A 88 18.08 -13.56 0.65
N ALA A 89 19.24 -12.92 0.83
CA ALA A 89 20.34 -13.48 1.61
C ALA A 89 20.29 -13.01 3.07
N GLU A 90 19.96 -11.74 3.31
CA GLU A 90 19.94 -11.17 4.65
C GLU A 90 18.93 -10.02 4.75
N VAL A 91 18.34 -9.89 5.93
CA VAL A 91 17.38 -8.83 6.28
C VAL A 91 17.83 -7.98 7.48
N ASP A 92 18.68 -8.53 8.35
CA ASP A 92 19.17 -7.86 9.55
C ASP A 92 20.53 -7.20 9.30
N ASP A 93 20.74 -6.03 9.89
CA ASP A 93 21.98 -5.25 9.81
C ASP A 93 22.51 -4.91 8.40
N VAL A 94 21.62 -4.96 7.40
CA VAL A 94 21.92 -4.53 6.04
C VAL A 94 22.03 -3.01 6.02
N GLY A 95 23.25 -2.49 5.85
CA GLY A 95 23.48 -1.06 5.61
C GLY A 95 22.70 -0.58 4.38
N VAL A 96 22.33 0.70 4.35
CA VAL A 96 21.61 1.30 3.22
C VAL A 96 22.64 1.96 2.28
N PRO A 97 23.03 1.32 1.16
CA PRO A 97 23.86 2.00 0.18
C PRO A 97 23.10 3.16 -0.45
N VAL A 98 23.83 4.23 -0.77
CA VAL A 98 23.27 5.41 -1.43
C VAL A 98 22.77 5.00 -2.81
N GLY A 99 21.50 5.30 -3.11
CA GLY A 99 20.88 4.94 -4.39
C GLY A 99 20.37 3.49 -4.46
N ALA A 100 20.28 2.78 -3.33
CA ALA A 100 19.64 1.47 -3.29
C ALA A 100 18.23 1.51 -3.91
N ARG A 101 17.95 0.53 -4.78
CA ARG A 101 16.70 0.49 -5.53
C ARG A 101 15.53 0.16 -4.62
N VAL A 102 14.49 0.99 -4.63
CA VAL A 102 13.26 0.72 -3.90
C VAL A 102 12.41 -0.27 -4.69
N LEU A 103 12.00 -1.35 -4.04
CA LEU A 103 11.12 -2.36 -4.62
C LEU A 103 9.74 -1.75 -4.92
N GLY A 104 9.12 -2.18 -6.03
CA GLY A 104 7.84 -1.65 -6.49
C GLY A 104 7.97 -0.49 -7.49
N GLY A 105 9.18 -0.18 -7.95
CA GLY A 105 9.45 0.73 -9.07
C GLY A 105 9.47 2.22 -8.75
N GLY A 106 9.43 2.59 -7.47
CA GLY A 106 9.54 3.98 -7.02
C GLY A 106 10.99 4.41 -6.78
N TRP A 107 11.23 5.73 -6.70
CA TRP A 107 12.50 6.29 -6.22
C TRP A 107 12.59 6.33 -4.70
N THR A 108 11.44 6.43 -4.03
CA THR A 108 11.33 6.51 -2.58
C THR A 108 10.24 5.56 -2.09
N PRO A 109 10.33 5.04 -0.85
CA PRO A 109 9.24 4.31 -0.23
C PRO A 109 7.93 5.12 -0.25
N PRO A 110 6.78 4.45 -0.37
CA PRO A 110 5.48 5.10 -0.24
C PRO A 110 5.36 5.93 1.05
N LYS A 111 4.61 7.04 1.00
CA LYS A 111 4.35 7.85 2.19
C LYS A 111 3.68 7.01 3.28
N GLY A 112 4.24 7.05 4.48
CA GLY A 112 3.74 6.32 5.66
C GLY A 112 4.28 4.90 5.79
N THR A 113 5.25 4.49 4.98
CA THR A 113 5.97 3.22 5.13
C THR A 113 7.43 3.48 5.47
N THR A 114 8.09 2.49 6.06
CA THR A 114 9.51 2.53 6.42
C THR A 114 10.30 1.64 5.48
N ALA A 115 11.46 2.10 5.03
CA ALA A 115 12.37 1.29 4.23
C ALA A 115 13.00 0.16 5.06
N VAL A 116 13.05 -1.02 4.48
CA VAL A 116 13.68 -2.23 5.03
C VAL A 116 14.74 -2.68 4.02
N PRO A 117 16.03 -2.39 4.23
CA PRO A 117 17.07 -2.91 3.36
C PRO A 117 17.13 -4.43 3.42
N LEU A 118 17.19 -5.04 2.25
CA LEU A 118 17.36 -6.48 2.04
C LEU A 118 18.61 -6.69 1.18
N ARG A 119 19.52 -7.54 1.64
CA ARG A 119 20.65 -7.99 0.83
C ARG A 119 20.19 -9.21 0.03
N LEU A 120 20.41 -9.17 -1.27
CA LEU A 120 20.14 -10.28 -2.17
C LEU A 120 21.34 -11.24 -2.24
N VAL A 121 21.09 -12.45 -2.73
CA VAL A 121 22.11 -13.49 -2.94
C VAL A 121 23.21 -13.08 -3.94
N ASP A 122 22.92 -12.15 -4.84
CA ASP A 122 23.89 -11.56 -5.76
C ASP A 122 24.76 -10.45 -5.13
N GLY A 123 24.56 -10.18 -3.84
CA GLY A 123 25.27 -9.15 -3.08
C GLY A 123 24.69 -7.75 -3.24
N SER A 124 23.68 -7.55 -4.10
CA SER A 124 23.01 -6.25 -4.23
C SER A 124 22.09 -5.97 -3.03
N VAL A 125 21.84 -4.68 -2.77
CA VAL A 125 20.91 -4.26 -1.71
C VAL A 125 19.72 -3.56 -2.33
N VAL A 126 18.53 -4.04 -1.99
CA VAL A 126 17.25 -3.45 -2.38
C VAL A 126 16.51 -2.95 -1.15
N LEU A 127 15.72 -1.89 -1.32
CA LEU A 127 14.89 -1.34 -0.25
C LEU A 127 13.48 -1.88 -0.39
N ALA A 128 13.15 -2.85 0.44
CA ALA A 128 11.77 -3.19 0.73
C ALA A 128 11.10 -2.06 1.53
N TRP A 129 9.78 -2.08 1.64
CA TRP A 129 9.04 -1.16 2.49
C TRP A 129 7.81 -1.82 3.09
N SER A 130 7.45 -1.38 4.29
CA SER A 130 6.27 -1.85 5.02
C SER A 130 5.85 -0.81 6.06
N HIS A 131 4.56 -0.80 6.40
CA HIS A 131 4.02 0.01 7.49
C HIS A 131 4.51 -0.50 8.85
N ASP A 132 4.65 -1.82 9.00
CA ASP A 132 5.28 -2.48 10.14
C ASP A 132 6.63 -3.13 9.75
N PRO A 133 7.72 -2.35 9.72
CA PRO A 133 9.03 -2.88 9.32
C PRO A 133 9.52 -3.99 10.26
N ALA A 134 9.10 -4.00 11.53
CA ALA A 134 9.51 -5.02 12.48
C ALA A 134 8.84 -6.36 12.16
N ALA A 135 7.53 -6.36 11.86
CA ALA A 135 6.81 -7.56 11.44
C ALA A 135 7.36 -8.11 10.12
N LEU A 136 7.64 -7.26 9.14
CA LEU A 136 8.22 -7.69 7.86
C LEU A 136 9.60 -8.34 8.07
N ARG A 137 10.49 -7.69 8.84
CA ARG A 137 11.82 -8.25 9.15
C ARG A 137 11.71 -9.59 9.87
N ALA A 138 10.85 -9.70 10.88
CA ALA A 138 10.66 -10.93 11.64
C ALA A 138 10.12 -12.07 10.77
N ALA A 139 9.21 -11.78 9.84
CA ALA A 139 8.67 -12.77 8.92
C ALA A 139 9.71 -13.26 7.92
N VAL A 140 10.51 -12.35 7.33
CA VAL A 140 11.61 -12.72 6.43
C VAL A 140 12.70 -13.49 7.17
N ALA A 141 13.13 -13.03 8.36
CA ALA A 141 14.13 -13.71 9.17
C ALA A 141 13.68 -15.12 9.62
N ARG A 142 12.37 -15.38 9.71
CA ARG A 142 11.84 -16.71 9.96
C ARG A 142 11.98 -17.63 8.75
N LEU A 143 11.85 -17.11 7.54
CA LEU A 143 12.04 -17.86 6.30
C LEU A 143 13.52 -18.12 5.98
N LEU A 144 14.40 -17.20 6.38
CA LEU A 144 15.85 -17.34 6.15
C LEU A 144 16.54 -18.27 7.15
N ARG A 145 15.93 -18.54 8.31
CA ARG A 145 16.50 -19.50 9.26
C ARG A 145 16.31 -20.92 8.71
N PRO A 146 17.39 -21.69 8.49
CA PRO A 146 17.25 -23.11 8.17
C PRO A 146 16.56 -23.82 9.35
N ALA A 147 15.64 -24.72 9.02
CA ALA A 147 14.99 -25.62 9.98
C ALA A 147 16.00 -26.57 10.63
#